data_AF-A0A2T8KK88-F1
#
_entry.id   AF-A0A2T8KK88-F1
#
_cell.length_a   1.000
_cell.length_b   1.000
_cell.length_c   1.000
_cell.angle_alpha   90.00
_cell.angle_beta   90.00
_cell.angle_gamma   90.00
#
_symmetry.space_group_name_H-M   'P 1'
#
loop_
_entity.id
_entity.type
_entity.pdbx_description
1 polymer ?
#
loop_
_entity_poly.entity_id
_entity_poly.type
_entity_poly.pdbx_seq_one_letter_code
_entity_poly.pdbx_strand_id
1 'polypeptide(L)'
;MATPANAFWDQEGHFHTNALHWEGFPRLLWESLSLFHYTEPPLYDGVEYREEGVPRCRVKMIIPQHPFRSSWHPIEVEVVGYRLVDTFETAALEAIKLFCNQHPMEVAAYPIGLFPTIDAGNLEWDFRTNHLGHMLGDLAEKTVRIITRFMDVQHHYQMLLRHGVSQLTGVAQSHYRNADHQVTQIEELQALINESDHIITQRDTVIEFLQAQIHDVILEADDAQAHIEELQQQPILPAIPIVPEEEEEDPEEIEGVSEIDSEHGDPVLSPYHSPSGSQSSVGNFDDF
;
A
#
# COMPACT_ATOMS: atom_id res chain seq x y z
N MET A 1 -18.27 -31.30 37.39
CA MET A 1 -18.51 -29.89 37.03
C MET A 1 -17.91 -29.67 35.65
N ALA A 2 -18.67 -29.11 34.72
CA ALA A 2 -18.20 -28.91 33.35
C ALA A 2 -17.08 -27.85 33.36
N THR A 3 -15.87 -28.23 32.95
CA THR A 3 -14.78 -27.31 32.68
C THR A 3 -15.27 -26.34 31.60
N PRO A 4 -15.16 -25.01 31.79
CA PRO A 4 -15.52 -24.05 30.74
C PRO A 4 -14.73 -24.41 29.48
N ALA A 5 -15.34 -24.20 28.31
CA ALA A 5 -14.57 -24.23 27.08
C ALA A 5 -13.46 -23.17 27.21
N ASN A 6 -12.20 -23.61 27.33
CA ASN A 6 -11.01 -22.75 27.48
C ASN A 6 -10.66 -22.06 26.15
N ALA A 7 -11.67 -21.62 25.41
CA ALA A 7 -11.61 -21.00 24.09
C ALA A 7 -12.89 -20.17 23.93
N PHE A 8 -12.79 -18.85 23.99
CA PHE A 8 -13.92 -17.94 23.82
C PHE A 8 -13.48 -16.57 23.29
N TRP A 9 -14.43 -15.85 22.68
CA TRP A 9 -14.25 -14.45 22.30
C TRP A 9 -14.83 -13.54 23.39
N ASP A 10 -14.13 -12.47 23.74
CA ASP A 10 -14.66 -11.42 24.62
C ASP A 10 -15.42 -10.33 23.85
N GLN A 11 -15.87 -9.28 24.55
CA GLN A 11 -16.65 -8.19 23.96
C GLN A 11 -15.78 -7.23 23.15
N GLU A 12 -14.50 -7.18 23.48
CA GLU A 12 -13.45 -6.37 22.86
C GLU A 12 -12.92 -6.99 21.56
N GLY A 13 -13.28 -8.24 21.26
CA GLY A 13 -12.88 -8.95 20.04
C GLY A 13 -11.56 -9.72 20.19
N HIS A 14 -11.15 -10.05 21.41
CA HIS A 14 -10.02 -10.92 21.68
C HIS A 14 -10.49 -12.38 21.85
N PHE A 15 -9.72 -13.30 21.30
CA PHE A 15 -9.88 -14.74 21.46
C PHE A 15 -8.94 -15.26 22.54
N HIS A 16 -9.54 -15.71 23.64
CA HIS A 16 -8.84 -16.25 24.79
C HIS A 16 -8.81 -17.76 24.74
N THR A 17 -7.63 -18.37 24.82
CA THR A 17 -7.51 -19.83 24.90
C THR A 17 -6.29 -20.30 25.70
N ASN A 18 -6.35 -21.53 26.20
CA ASN A 18 -5.14 -22.23 26.69
C ASN A 18 -4.50 -23.12 25.60
N ALA A 19 -5.08 -23.18 24.40
CA ALA A 19 -4.59 -23.93 23.24
C ALA A 19 -4.31 -25.43 23.49
N LEU A 20 -4.88 -26.03 24.54
CA LEU A 20 -4.68 -27.45 24.87
C LEU A 20 -5.62 -28.42 24.12
N HIS A 21 -6.44 -27.90 23.22
CA HIS A 21 -7.49 -28.68 22.55
C HIS A 21 -7.04 -29.27 21.20
N TRP A 22 -5.81 -29.01 20.77
CA TRP A 22 -5.18 -29.64 19.61
C TRP A 22 -3.71 -30.01 19.88
N GLU A 23 -3.14 -30.83 19.02
CA GLU A 23 -1.74 -31.23 19.08
C GLU A 23 -0.82 -30.16 18.48
N GLY A 24 0.24 -29.77 19.19
CA GLY A 24 1.16 -28.73 18.74
C GLY A 24 2.10 -28.23 19.83
N PHE A 25 2.84 -27.16 19.54
CA PHE A 25 3.75 -26.52 20.49
C PHE A 25 3.08 -26.02 21.78
N PRO A 26 1.85 -25.48 21.78
CA PRO A 26 1.17 -25.09 23.02
C PRO A 26 1.03 -26.25 24.00
N ARG A 27 0.66 -27.43 23.48
CA ARG A 27 0.53 -28.65 24.27
C ARG A 27 1.89 -29.15 24.76
N LEU A 28 2.89 -29.22 23.88
CA LEU A 28 4.26 -29.63 24.25
C LEU A 28 4.86 -28.72 25.31
N LEU A 29 4.63 -27.41 25.21
CA LEU A 29 5.06 -26.46 26.22
C LEU A 29 4.37 -26.77 27.56
N TRP A 30 3.06 -26.94 27.58
CA TRP A 30 2.34 -27.23 28.83
C TRP A 30 2.80 -28.54 29.48
N GLU A 31 2.96 -29.60 28.69
CA GLU A 31 3.47 -30.89 29.18
C GLU A 31 4.87 -30.72 29.78
N SER A 32 5.71 -29.92 29.15
CA SER A 32 7.05 -29.62 29.66
C SER A 32 7.02 -28.79 30.94
N LEU A 33 6.25 -27.70 30.99
CA LEU A 33 6.10 -26.85 32.18
C LEU A 33 5.53 -27.64 33.37
N SER A 34 4.63 -28.59 33.12
CA SER A 34 4.08 -29.48 34.14
C SER A 34 5.18 -30.31 34.83
N LEU A 35 6.21 -30.76 34.09
CA LEU A 35 7.38 -31.46 34.66
C LEU A 35 8.19 -30.56 35.60
N PHE A 36 8.15 -29.24 35.38
CA PHE A 36 8.78 -28.25 36.24
C PHE A 36 7.87 -27.74 37.35
N HIS A 37 6.71 -28.36 37.60
CA HIS A 37 5.76 -28.01 38.68
C HIS A 37 4.99 -26.70 38.47
N TYR A 38 4.84 -26.24 37.24
CA TYR A 38 3.82 -25.22 36.94
C TYR A 38 2.43 -25.81 37.18
N THR A 39 1.55 -25.02 37.80
CA THR A 39 0.21 -25.45 38.20
C THR A 39 -0.88 -25.03 37.21
N GLU A 40 -0.59 -24.06 36.36
CA GLU A 40 -1.54 -23.47 35.41
C GLU A 40 -0.92 -23.41 34.01
N PRO A 41 -1.69 -23.74 32.95
CA PRO A 41 -1.20 -23.65 31.59
C PRO A 41 -1.04 -22.19 31.16
N PRO A 42 -0.13 -21.92 30.21
CA PRO A 42 -0.07 -20.61 29.57
C PRO A 42 -1.41 -20.23 28.97
N LEU A 43 -1.76 -18.94 29.11
CA LEU A 43 -2.94 -18.36 28.48
C LEU A 43 -2.52 -17.56 27.25
N TYR A 44 -3.29 -17.71 26.19
CA TYR A 44 -3.13 -17.03 24.92
C TYR A 44 -4.30 -16.07 24.73
N ASP A 45 -3.96 -14.85 24.36
CA ASP A 45 -4.87 -13.78 23.99
C ASP A 45 -4.54 -13.41 22.54
N GLY A 46 -5.49 -13.64 21.64
CA GLY A 46 -5.32 -13.37 20.21
C GLY A 46 -6.32 -12.35 19.69
N VAL A 47 -5.88 -11.36 18.93
CA VAL A 47 -6.76 -10.40 18.24
C VAL A 47 -6.53 -10.47 16.73
N GLU A 48 -7.61 -10.52 15.96
CA GLU A 48 -7.57 -10.44 14.50
C GLU A 48 -7.79 -9.00 14.03
N TYR A 49 -7.07 -8.58 13.01
CA TYR A 49 -7.19 -7.26 12.41
C TYR A 49 -6.85 -7.30 10.92
N ARG A 50 -7.11 -6.21 10.20
CA ARG A 50 -6.69 -6.04 8.80
C ARG A 50 -5.65 -4.95 8.71
N GLU A 51 -4.58 -5.24 7.99
CA GLU A 51 -3.50 -4.30 7.69
C GLU A 51 -3.32 -4.26 6.18
N GLU A 52 -3.55 -3.09 5.57
CA GLU A 52 -3.53 -2.93 4.10
C GLU A 52 -4.42 -3.96 3.36
N GLY A 53 -5.60 -4.26 3.92
CA GLY A 53 -6.54 -5.25 3.37
C GLY A 53 -6.18 -6.71 3.65
N VAL A 54 -4.98 -6.99 4.15
CA VAL A 54 -4.51 -8.35 4.47
C VAL A 54 -4.95 -8.72 5.89
N PRO A 55 -5.60 -9.89 6.09
CA PRO A 55 -5.91 -10.38 7.43
C PRO A 55 -4.62 -10.70 8.19
N ARG A 56 -4.54 -10.16 9.40
CA ARG A 56 -3.46 -10.34 10.37
C ARG A 56 -4.04 -10.73 11.71
N CYS A 57 -3.18 -11.24 12.57
CA CYS A 57 -3.51 -11.41 13.97
C CYS A 57 -2.28 -11.12 14.83
N ARG A 58 -2.53 -10.72 16.07
CA ARG A 58 -1.53 -10.55 17.12
C ARG A 58 -1.91 -11.47 18.25
N VAL A 59 -0.93 -12.22 18.76
CA VAL A 59 -1.09 -13.11 19.89
C VAL A 59 -0.16 -12.68 20.98
N LYS A 60 -0.71 -12.47 22.18
CA LYS A 60 0.03 -12.36 23.43
C LYS A 60 -0.11 -13.66 24.22
N MET A 61 0.98 -14.08 24.83
CA MET A 61 1.05 -15.30 25.63
C MET A 61 1.91 -15.04 26.87
N ILE A 62 1.54 -15.63 27.99
CA ILE A 62 2.30 -15.50 29.25
C ILE A 62 2.51 -16.88 29.88
N ILE A 63 3.77 -17.22 30.17
CA ILE A 63 4.12 -18.22 31.17
C ILE A 63 4.16 -17.50 32.53
N PRO A 64 3.33 -17.90 33.50
CA PRO A 64 3.21 -17.18 34.77
C PRO A 64 4.49 -17.28 35.61
N GLN A 65 4.56 -16.49 36.68
CA GLN A 65 5.60 -16.61 37.70
C GLN A 65 5.62 -18.04 38.25
N HIS A 66 6.81 -18.65 38.36
CA HIS A 66 6.91 -20.00 38.90
C HIS A 66 6.48 -20.04 40.38
N PRO A 67 5.58 -20.97 40.78
CA PRO A 67 4.95 -20.97 42.11
C PRO A 67 5.94 -21.17 43.26
N PHE A 68 7.02 -21.91 43.03
CA PHE A 68 8.03 -22.25 44.05
C PHE A 68 9.42 -21.63 43.82
N ARG A 69 9.62 -20.85 42.74
CA ARG A 69 10.94 -20.36 42.33
C ARG A 69 10.84 -18.89 41.94
N SER A 70 11.12 -18.00 42.89
CA SER A 70 11.04 -16.55 42.65
C SER A 70 12.07 -16.04 41.64
N SER A 71 13.17 -16.78 41.40
CA SER A 71 14.17 -16.44 40.38
C SER A 71 13.70 -16.73 38.95
N TRP A 72 12.64 -17.51 38.78
CA TRP A 72 12.08 -17.87 37.49
C TRP A 72 11.00 -16.85 37.13
N HIS A 73 11.42 -15.77 36.48
CA HIS A 73 10.54 -14.65 36.12
C HIS A 73 9.48 -15.10 35.09
N PRO A 74 8.33 -14.40 35.01
CA PRO A 74 7.34 -14.65 33.97
C PRO A 74 7.94 -14.45 32.58
N ILE A 75 7.48 -15.23 31.61
CA ILE A 75 7.88 -15.10 30.20
C ILE A 75 6.68 -14.58 29.43
N GLU A 76 6.80 -13.36 28.90
CA GLU A 76 5.80 -12.76 28.02
C GLU A 76 6.27 -12.86 26.57
N VAL A 77 5.38 -13.30 25.70
CA VAL A 77 5.62 -13.44 24.27
C VAL A 77 4.51 -12.72 23.51
N GLU A 78 4.89 -11.89 22.54
CA GLU A 78 3.98 -11.25 21.60
C GLU A 78 4.44 -11.54 20.18
N VAL A 79 3.54 -12.08 19.34
CA VAL A 79 3.83 -12.45 17.96
C VAL A 79 2.72 -11.97 17.04
N VAL A 80 3.10 -11.48 15.86
CA VAL A 80 2.17 -11.14 14.78
C VAL A 80 2.22 -12.24 13.71
N GLY A 81 1.04 -12.67 13.24
CA GLY A 81 0.90 -13.64 12.17
C GLY A 81 -0.33 -13.36 11.30
N TYR A 82 -0.74 -14.36 10.52
CA TYR A 82 -1.85 -14.25 9.56
C TYR A 82 -3.10 -15.00 9.98
N ARG A 83 -2.94 -16.05 10.81
CA ARG A 83 -4.03 -16.88 11.33
C ARG A 83 -3.75 -17.14 12.81
N LEU A 84 -4.79 -17.06 13.63
CA LEU A 84 -4.65 -17.25 15.08
C LEU A 84 -3.98 -18.58 15.44
N VAL A 85 -4.46 -19.68 14.88
CA VAL A 85 -3.92 -21.03 15.15
C VAL A 85 -2.41 -21.12 14.89
N ASP A 86 -1.95 -20.66 13.72
CA ASP A 86 -0.53 -20.70 13.35
C ASP A 86 0.31 -19.75 14.23
N THR A 87 -0.30 -18.68 14.73
CA THR A 87 0.37 -17.68 15.57
C THR A 87 0.45 -18.13 17.03
N PHE A 88 -0.52 -18.91 17.53
CA PHE A 88 -0.44 -19.59 18.83
C PHE A 88 0.71 -20.61 18.85
N GLU A 89 0.84 -21.40 17.80
CA GLU A 89 1.97 -22.33 17.62
C GLU A 89 3.32 -21.58 17.66
N THR A 90 3.40 -20.45 16.94
CA THR A 90 4.60 -19.63 16.89
C THR A 90 4.92 -19.01 18.26
N ALA A 91 3.92 -18.47 18.96
CA ALA A 91 4.09 -17.90 20.29
C ALA A 91 4.55 -18.96 21.30
N ALA A 92 3.97 -20.17 21.24
CA ALA A 92 4.39 -21.29 22.07
C ALA A 92 5.84 -21.72 21.81
N LEU A 93 6.23 -21.81 20.54
CA LEU A 93 7.60 -22.14 20.16
C LEU A 93 8.58 -21.06 20.66
N GLU A 94 8.27 -19.77 20.50
CA GLU A 94 9.10 -18.69 21.05
C GLU A 94 9.18 -18.75 22.58
N ALA A 95 8.09 -19.08 23.26
CA ALA A 95 8.08 -19.27 24.72
C ALA A 95 8.97 -20.45 25.15
N ILE A 96 8.94 -21.58 24.42
CA ILE A 96 9.84 -22.73 24.65
C ILE A 96 11.30 -22.28 24.52
N LYS A 97 11.64 -21.53 23.46
CA LYS A 97 13.01 -21.03 23.25
C LYS A 97 13.47 -20.16 24.40
N LEU A 98 12.64 -19.22 24.83
CA LEU A 98 12.94 -18.32 25.95
C LEU A 98 13.12 -19.10 27.25
N PHE A 99 12.23 -20.05 27.54
CA PHE A 99 12.31 -20.90 28.72
C PHE A 99 13.61 -21.71 28.76
N CYS A 100 13.97 -22.37 27.66
CA CYS A 100 15.21 -23.14 27.55
C CYS A 100 16.46 -22.27 27.70
N ASN A 101 16.44 -21.04 27.18
CA ASN A 101 17.56 -20.11 27.30
C ASN A 101 17.71 -19.55 28.72
N GLN A 102 16.62 -19.37 29.45
CA GLN A 102 16.64 -18.90 30.84
C GLN A 102 17.08 -20.00 31.82
N HIS A 103 16.82 -21.28 31.51
CA HIS A 103 17.04 -22.41 32.43
C HIS A 103 17.83 -23.56 31.78
N PRO A 104 19.01 -23.31 31.18
CA PRO A 104 19.70 -24.28 30.34
C PRO A 104 20.12 -25.55 31.09
N MET A 105 20.50 -25.42 32.36
CA MET A 105 20.95 -26.56 33.17
C MET A 105 19.78 -27.41 33.63
N GLU A 106 18.65 -26.79 33.98
CA GLU A 106 17.46 -27.47 34.45
C GLU A 106 16.75 -28.23 33.32
N VAL A 107 16.77 -27.68 32.09
CA VAL A 107 16.15 -28.34 30.93
C VAL A 107 17.03 -29.38 30.26
N ALA A 108 18.35 -29.39 30.50
CA ALA A 108 19.30 -30.29 29.84
C ALA A 108 18.96 -31.78 30.02
N ALA A 109 18.29 -32.13 31.12
CA ALA A 109 17.86 -33.48 31.47
C ALA A 109 16.51 -33.89 30.84
N TYR A 110 15.82 -32.98 30.15
CA TYR A 110 14.45 -33.18 29.67
C TYR A 110 14.33 -32.97 28.16
N PRO A 111 13.36 -33.62 27.48
CA PRO A 111 13.17 -33.46 26.04
C PRO A 111 12.99 -32.02 25.56
N ILE A 112 12.39 -31.14 26.38
CA ILE A 112 12.23 -29.72 26.03
C ILE A 112 13.59 -29.01 25.81
N GLY A 113 14.66 -29.45 26.48
CA GLY A 113 16.01 -28.91 26.29
C GLY A 113 16.57 -29.12 24.88
N LEU A 114 16.00 -30.06 24.11
CA LEU A 114 16.29 -30.25 22.68
C LEU A 114 15.60 -29.22 21.79
N PHE A 115 14.87 -28.26 22.35
CA PHE A 115 14.27 -27.14 21.62
C PHE A 115 14.91 -25.81 22.04
N PRO A 116 15.16 -24.88 21.09
CA PRO A 116 15.19 -25.11 19.65
C PRO A 116 16.45 -25.91 19.25
N THR A 117 16.43 -26.47 18.04
CA THR A 117 17.65 -26.98 17.41
C THR A 117 18.60 -25.82 17.17
N ILE A 118 19.64 -25.72 17.99
CA ILE A 118 20.73 -24.80 17.77
C ILE A 118 21.63 -25.40 16.67
N ASP A 119 22.33 -24.54 15.90
CA ASP A 119 23.35 -24.94 14.94
C ASP A 119 24.18 -26.11 15.48
N ALA A 120 24.26 -27.20 14.70
CA ALA A 120 24.95 -28.44 15.04
C ALA A 120 26.45 -28.24 15.38
N GLY A 121 27.02 -27.06 15.16
CA GLY A 121 28.35 -26.66 15.61
C GLY A 121 28.43 -26.01 17.00
N ASN A 122 27.31 -25.79 17.71
CA ASN A 122 27.32 -25.14 19.02
C ASN A 122 27.66 -26.13 20.15
N LEU A 123 28.68 -25.79 20.95
CA LEU A 123 29.11 -26.55 22.13
C LEU A 123 27.99 -26.79 23.16
N GLU A 124 27.05 -25.85 23.28
CA GLU A 124 25.88 -25.98 24.17
C GLU A 124 24.90 -27.06 23.66
N TRP A 125 24.77 -27.21 22.35
CA TRP A 125 23.92 -28.21 21.73
C TRP A 125 24.49 -29.62 21.87
N ASP A 126 25.79 -29.76 21.63
CA ASP A 126 26.52 -30.99 21.89
C ASP A 126 26.42 -31.39 23.37
N PHE A 127 26.47 -30.42 24.29
CA PHE A 127 26.29 -30.69 25.71
C PHE A 127 24.89 -31.25 26.01
N ARG A 128 23.82 -30.60 25.56
CA ARG A 128 22.44 -31.02 25.83
C ARG A 128 22.13 -32.41 25.26
N THR A 129 22.57 -32.68 24.03
CA THR A 129 22.33 -33.96 23.35
C THR A 129 23.12 -35.12 23.95
N ASN A 130 24.41 -34.91 24.26
CA ASN A 130 25.23 -35.93 24.91
C ASN A 130 24.78 -36.18 26.35
N HIS A 131 24.41 -35.13 27.11
CA HIS A 131 23.94 -35.26 28.48
C HIS A 131 22.66 -36.11 28.57
N LEU A 132 21.66 -35.78 27.75
CA LEU A 132 20.40 -36.55 27.70
C LEU A 132 20.66 -37.99 27.24
N GLY A 133 21.50 -38.17 26.23
CA GLY A 133 21.85 -39.49 25.72
C GLY A 133 22.55 -40.37 26.77
N HIS A 134 23.50 -39.82 27.52
CA HIS A 134 24.20 -40.53 28.60
C HIS A 134 23.27 -40.90 29.75
N MET A 135 22.30 -40.05 30.13
CA MET A 135 21.33 -40.39 31.17
C MET A 135 20.42 -41.56 30.77
N LEU A 136 20.15 -41.73 29.48
CA LEU A 136 19.26 -42.78 28.95
C LEU A 136 20.01 -44.07 28.55
N GLY A 137 21.35 -44.05 28.54
CA GLY A 137 22.24 -45.18 28.20
C GLY A 137 22.64 -45.27 26.71
N ASP A 138 23.68 -46.05 26.41
CA ASP A 138 24.41 -46.04 25.12
C ASP A 138 23.54 -46.22 23.85
N LEU A 139 22.50 -47.06 23.89
CA LEU A 139 21.58 -47.27 22.76
C LEU A 139 20.63 -46.08 22.57
N ALA A 140 20.22 -45.46 23.68
CA ALA A 140 19.40 -44.27 23.67
C ALA A 140 20.21 -43.04 23.24
N GLU A 141 21.50 -42.96 23.61
CA GLU A 141 22.40 -41.87 23.19
C GLU A 141 22.51 -41.77 21.67
N LYS A 142 22.75 -42.90 20.99
CA LYS A 142 22.81 -42.94 19.52
C LYS A 142 21.48 -42.54 18.88
N THR A 143 20.36 -43.01 19.45
CA THR A 143 19.02 -42.70 18.97
C THR A 143 18.70 -41.21 19.12
N VAL A 144 18.96 -40.63 20.30
CA VAL A 144 18.77 -39.19 20.57
C VAL A 144 19.62 -38.35 19.63
N ARG A 145 20.90 -38.70 19.45
CA ARG A 145 21.81 -38.02 18.51
C ARG A 145 21.29 -38.03 17.07
N ILE A 146 20.80 -39.17 16.60
CA ILE A 146 20.25 -39.30 15.24
C ILE A 146 18.96 -38.48 15.09
N ILE A 147 18.00 -38.62 16.01
CA ILE A 147 16.74 -37.87 16.01
C ILE A 147 17.03 -36.37 16.01
N THR A 148 18.00 -35.94 16.82
CA THR A 148 18.39 -34.54 16.91
C THR A 148 18.92 -33.98 15.59
N ARG A 149 19.74 -34.75 14.87
CA ARG A 149 20.21 -34.36 13.53
C ARG A 149 19.06 -34.27 12.51
N PHE A 150 18.07 -35.16 12.59
CA PHE A 150 16.87 -35.06 11.75
C PHE A 150 16.07 -33.79 12.05
N MET A 151 15.87 -33.48 13.33
CA MET A 151 15.17 -32.26 13.76
C MET A 151 15.90 -30.99 13.28
N ASP A 152 17.23 -30.96 13.36
CA ASP A 152 18.04 -29.82 12.91
C ASP A 152 17.91 -29.59 11.40
N VAL A 153 18.03 -30.64 10.59
CA VAL A 153 17.82 -30.56 9.14
C VAL A 153 16.39 -30.13 8.80
N GLN A 154 15.38 -30.63 9.53
CA GLN A 154 13.99 -30.24 9.34
C GLN A 154 13.78 -28.75 9.69
N HIS A 155 14.36 -28.27 10.79
CA HIS A 155 14.29 -26.87 11.18
C HIS A 155 14.95 -25.96 10.12
N HIS A 156 16.13 -26.33 9.63
CA HIS A 156 16.81 -25.60 8.56
C HIS A 156 15.95 -25.52 7.30
N TYR A 157 15.36 -26.64 6.87
CA TYR A 157 14.45 -26.66 5.72
C TYR A 157 13.22 -25.74 5.91
N GLN A 158 12.62 -25.75 7.11
CA GLN A 158 11.50 -24.86 7.44
C GLN A 158 11.92 -23.38 7.40
N MET A 159 13.13 -23.05 7.86
CA MET A 159 13.66 -21.68 7.75
C MET A 159 13.81 -21.25 6.29
N LEU A 160 14.34 -22.12 5.41
CA LEU A 160 14.45 -21.82 3.98
C LEU A 160 13.07 -21.58 3.34
N LEU A 161 12.08 -22.44 3.65
CA LEU A 161 10.72 -22.26 3.18
C LEU A 161 10.12 -20.93 3.66
N ARG A 162 10.27 -20.61 4.94
CA ARG A 162 9.78 -19.34 5.52
C ARG A 162 10.42 -18.13 4.84
N HIS A 163 11.72 -18.20 4.56
CA HIS A 163 12.44 -17.14 3.86
C HIS A 163 11.91 -16.95 2.43
N GLY A 164 11.74 -18.03 1.67
CA GLY A 164 11.16 -17.97 0.32
C GLY A 164 9.75 -17.39 0.30
N VAL A 165 8.89 -17.81 1.24
CA VAL A 165 7.52 -17.26 1.38
C VAL A 165 7.54 -15.78 1.78
N SER A 166 8.44 -15.39 2.67
CA SER A 166 8.57 -13.98 3.09
C SER A 166 8.97 -13.09 1.91
N GLN A 167 9.90 -13.54 1.07
CA GLN A 167 10.28 -12.83 -0.16
C GLN A 167 9.10 -12.69 -1.13
N LEU A 168 8.40 -13.79 -1.41
CA LEU A 168 7.23 -13.78 -2.29
C LEU A 168 6.14 -12.84 -1.77
N THR A 169 5.92 -12.83 -0.46
CA THR A 169 4.96 -11.93 0.19
C THR A 169 5.36 -10.47 0.01
N GLY A 170 6.64 -10.14 0.19
CA GLY A 170 7.15 -8.77 -0.01
C GLY A 170 6.98 -8.29 -1.44
N VAL A 171 7.27 -9.14 -2.43
CA VAL A 171 7.05 -8.83 -3.85
C VAL A 171 5.56 -8.62 -4.14
N ALA A 172 4.69 -9.51 -3.67
CA ALA A 172 3.25 -9.40 -3.85
C ALA A 172 2.68 -8.10 -3.23
N GLN A 173 3.11 -7.73 -2.03
CA GLN A 173 2.69 -6.49 -1.36
C GLN A 173 3.15 -5.25 -2.13
N SER A 174 4.37 -5.24 -2.66
CA SER A 174 4.86 -4.14 -3.50
C SER A 174 3.99 -3.94 -4.74
N HIS A 175 3.66 -5.04 -5.44
CA HIS A 175 2.76 -5.00 -6.59
C HIS A 175 1.36 -4.50 -6.22
N TYR A 176 0.82 -4.94 -5.09
CA TYR A 176 -0.48 -4.47 -4.60
C TYR A 176 -0.47 -2.96 -4.36
N ARG A 177 0.52 -2.41 -3.63
CA ARG A 177 0.62 -0.97 -3.40
C ARG A 177 0.74 -0.16 -4.69
N ASN A 178 1.50 -0.68 -5.66
CA ASN A 178 1.62 -0.03 -6.97
C ASN A 178 0.28 -0.04 -7.74
N ALA A 179 -0.43 -1.17 -7.73
CA ALA A 179 -1.75 -1.27 -8.37
C ALA A 179 -2.78 -0.36 -7.70
N ASP A 180 -2.80 -0.30 -6.37
CA ASP A 180 -3.68 0.57 -5.58
C ASP A 180 -3.44 2.06 -5.90
N HIS A 181 -2.17 2.46 -6.02
CA HIS A 181 -1.81 3.80 -6.46
C HIS A 181 -2.27 4.09 -7.90
N GLN A 182 -2.14 3.14 -8.82
CA GLN A 182 -2.64 3.29 -10.19
C GLN A 182 -4.17 3.39 -10.24
N VAL A 183 -4.89 2.62 -9.43
CA VAL A 183 -6.35 2.73 -9.31
C VAL A 183 -6.75 4.12 -8.84
N THR A 184 -6.08 4.64 -7.81
CA THR A 184 -6.33 6.01 -7.31
C THR A 184 -6.12 7.07 -8.40
N GLN A 185 -5.04 6.96 -9.19
CA GLN A 185 -4.80 7.88 -10.32
C GLN A 185 -5.87 7.78 -11.40
N ILE A 186 -6.37 6.58 -11.69
CA ILE A 186 -7.45 6.36 -12.67
C ILE A 186 -8.74 7.03 -12.18
N GLU A 187 -9.06 6.92 -10.89
CA GLU A 187 -10.24 7.57 -10.31
C GLU A 187 -10.15 9.11 -10.40
N GLU A 188 -8.98 9.69 -10.14
CA GLU A 188 -8.73 11.13 -10.31
C GLU A 188 -8.87 11.58 -11.77
N LEU A 189 -8.28 10.83 -12.71
CA LEU A 189 -8.41 11.12 -14.14
C LEU A 189 -9.85 11.01 -14.62
N GLN A 190 -10.61 10.01 -14.13
CA GLN A 190 -12.01 9.86 -14.46
C GLN A 190 -12.85 11.05 -13.96
N ALA A 191 -12.54 11.57 -12.77
CA ALA A 191 -13.20 12.78 -12.26
C ALA A 191 -12.95 13.99 -13.16
N LEU A 192 -11.71 14.19 -13.63
CA LEU A 192 -11.36 15.26 -14.55
C LEU A 192 -12.05 15.13 -15.92
N ILE A 193 -12.13 13.90 -16.45
CA ILE A 193 -12.85 13.63 -17.70
C ILE A 193 -14.34 13.99 -17.55
N ASN A 194 -14.97 13.57 -16.46
CA ASN A 194 -16.38 13.88 -16.20
C ASN A 194 -16.63 15.40 -16.09
N GLU A 195 -15.70 16.14 -15.49
CA GLU A 195 -15.76 17.60 -15.43
C GLU A 195 -15.64 18.22 -16.83
N SER A 196 -14.67 17.75 -17.63
CA SER A 196 -14.51 18.19 -19.02
C SER A 196 -15.77 17.89 -19.86
N ASP A 197 -16.36 16.72 -19.73
CA ASP A 197 -17.59 16.34 -20.43
C ASP A 197 -18.77 17.25 -20.06
N HIS A 198 -18.84 17.67 -18.79
CA HIS A 198 -19.83 18.65 -18.35
C HIS A 198 -19.62 20.01 -19.04
N ILE A 199 -18.37 20.49 -19.11
CA ILE A 199 -18.03 21.74 -19.78
C ILE A 199 -18.32 21.66 -21.29
N ILE A 200 -18.03 20.53 -21.93
CA ILE A 200 -18.32 20.30 -23.35
C ILE A 200 -19.83 20.38 -23.57
N THR A 201 -20.63 19.68 -22.75
CA THR A 201 -22.10 19.71 -22.84
C THR A 201 -22.66 21.13 -22.69
N GLN A 202 -22.10 21.92 -21.76
CA GLN A 202 -22.48 23.33 -21.59
C GLN A 202 -22.15 24.16 -22.84
N ARG A 203 -20.96 23.98 -23.43
CA ARG A 203 -20.54 24.69 -24.65
C ARG A 203 -21.40 24.29 -25.85
N ASP A 204 -21.72 23.02 -26.01
CA ASP A 204 -22.58 22.54 -27.09
C ASP A 204 -23.96 23.20 -27.03
N THR A 205 -24.54 23.34 -25.84
CA THR A 205 -25.81 24.06 -25.63
C THR A 205 -25.73 25.54 -26.07
N VAL A 206 -24.61 26.21 -25.75
CA VAL A 206 -24.39 27.61 -26.18
C VAL A 206 -24.22 27.70 -27.70
N ILE A 207 -23.51 26.74 -28.31
CA ILE A 207 -23.33 26.69 -29.76
C ILE A 207 -24.67 26.50 -30.47
N GLU A 208 -25.52 25.58 -30.01
CA GLU A 208 -26.87 25.38 -30.55
C GLU A 208 -27.70 26.67 -30.49
N PHE A 209 -27.65 27.39 -29.37
CA PHE A 209 -28.35 28.67 -29.20
C PHE A 209 -27.82 29.75 -30.15
N LEU A 210 -26.50 29.88 -30.31
CA LEU A 210 -25.89 30.84 -31.23
C LEU A 210 -26.19 30.48 -32.70
N GLN A 211 -26.20 29.19 -33.05
CA GLN A 211 -26.57 28.72 -34.38
C GLN A 211 -28.02 29.09 -34.73
N ALA A 212 -28.95 28.96 -33.79
CA ALA A 212 -30.34 29.39 -33.98
C ALA A 212 -30.43 30.90 -34.24
N GLN A 213 -29.74 31.74 -33.45
CA GLN A 213 -29.72 33.19 -33.65
C GLN A 213 -29.13 33.58 -35.03
N ILE A 214 -28.05 32.93 -35.44
CA ILE A 214 -27.47 33.18 -36.77
C ILE A 214 -28.46 32.80 -37.88
N HIS A 215 -29.19 31.70 -37.71
CA HIS A 215 -30.21 31.28 -38.69
C HIS A 215 -31.32 32.33 -38.83
N ASP A 216 -31.82 32.87 -37.71
CA ASP A 216 -32.84 33.92 -37.71
C ASP A 216 -32.34 35.21 -38.41
N VAL A 217 -31.10 35.62 -38.15
CA VAL A 217 -30.50 36.81 -38.80
C VAL A 217 -30.30 36.59 -40.31
N ILE A 218 -29.95 35.38 -40.74
CA ILE A 218 -29.84 35.06 -42.17
C ILE A 218 -31.20 35.21 -42.86
N LEU A 219 -32.29 34.74 -42.24
CA LEU A 219 -33.64 34.90 -42.80
C LEU A 219 -34.02 36.38 -42.92
N GLU A 220 -33.75 37.19 -41.89
CA GLU A 220 -34.02 38.63 -41.92
C GLU A 220 -33.21 39.35 -43.01
N ALA A 221 -31.94 38.95 -43.21
CA ALA A 221 -31.09 39.49 -44.27
C ALA A 221 -31.59 39.12 -45.67
N ASP A 222 -32.04 37.87 -45.86
CA ASP A 222 -32.63 37.41 -47.13
C ASP A 222 -33.93 38.20 -47.45
N ASP A 223 -34.79 38.42 -46.45
CA ASP A 223 -36.01 39.23 -46.59
C ASP A 223 -35.68 40.69 -46.94
N ALA A 224 -34.71 41.30 -46.24
CA ALA A 224 -34.27 42.66 -46.53
C ALA A 224 -33.68 42.78 -47.95
N GLN A 225 -32.94 41.77 -48.41
CA GLN A 225 -32.38 41.75 -49.75
C GLN A 225 -33.46 41.62 -50.83
N ALA A 226 -34.47 40.76 -50.62
CA ALA A 226 -35.63 40.68 -51.51
C ALA A 226 -36.38 42.03 -51.60
N HIS A 227 -36.51 42.74 -50.47
CA HIS A 227 -37.10 44.08 -50.43
C HIS A 227 -36.29 45.12 -51.24
N ILE A 228 -34.96 45.07 -51.17
CA ILE A 228 -34.08 45.94 -51.97
C ILE A 228 -34.25 45.65 -53.46
N GLU A 229 -34.33 44.38 -53.85
CA GLU A 229 -34.56 43.99 -55.26
C GLU A 229 -35.91 44.49 -55.78
N GLU A 230 -36.96 44.50 -54.94
CA GLU A 230 -38.28 45.04 -55.30
C GLU A 230 -38.23 46.58 -55.47
N LEU A 231 -37.53 47.29 -54.58
CA LEU A 231 -37.33 48.75 -54.71
C LEU A 231 -36.55 49.11 -55.98
N GLN A 232 -35.55 48.30 -56.36
CA GLN A 232 -34.79 48.50 -57.60
C GLN A 232 -35.59 48.21 -58.87
N GLN A 233 -36.71 47.47 -58.78
CA GLN A 233 -37.62 47.18 -59.90
C GLN A 233 -38.76 48.20 -60.07
N GLN A 234 -38.83 49.25 -59.24
CA GLN A 234 -39.84 50.31 -59.42
C GLN A 234 -39.64 51.07 -60.75
N PRO A 235 -40.72 51.43 -61.49
CA PRO A 235 -40.60 51.99 -62.82
C PRO A 235 -39.97 53.39 -62.78
N ILE A 236 -38.93 53.59 -63.58
CA ILE A 236 -38.35 54.90 -63.89
C ILE A 236 -39.44 55.75 -64.55
N LEU A 237 -39.92 56.79 -63.86
CA LEU A 237 -40.69 57.87 -64.50
C LEU A 237 -39.82 58.56 -65.55
N PRO A 238 -40.36 58.91 -66.74
CA PRO A 238 -39.54 59.35 -67.85
C PRO A 238 -38.91 60.73 -67.58
N ALA A 239 -37.60 60.79 -67.82
CA ALA A 239 -36.81 62.01 -67.84
C ALA A 239 -37.31 63.01 -68.89
N ILE A 240 -37.14 64.31 -68.63
CA ILE A 240 -36.91 65.46 -69.55
C ILE A 240 -37.04 66.77 -68.72
N PRO A 241 -36.27 67.85 -68.95
CA PRO A 241 -34.87 68.00 -69.38
C PRO A 241 -34.06 68.96 -68.46
N ILE A 242 -32.74 68.93 -68.62
CA ILE A 242 -31.74 69.86 -68.08
C ILE A 242 -31.94 71.28 -68.63
N VAL A 243 -32.00 72.32 -67.77
CA VAL A 243 -31.64 73.73 -68.03
C VAL A 243 -31.19 74.38 -66.69
N PRO A 244 -30.19 75.28 -66.67
CA PRO A 244 -29.13 75.29 -65.65
C PRO A 244 -29.18 76.45 -64.65
N GLU A 245 -28.20 76.39 -63.73
CA GLU A 245 -27.61 77.46 -62.90
C GLU A 245 -28.50 78.05 -61.80
N GLU A 246 -28.06 77.90 -60.55
CA GLU A 246 -27.44 79.02 -59.85
C GLU A 246 -26.53 78.50 -58.73
N GLU A 247 -25.49 79.28 -58.50
CA GLU A 247 -24.38 79.11 -57.58
C GLU A 247 -24.85 78.80 -56.15
N GLU A 248 -24.06 78.07 -55.37
CA GLU A 248 -23.44 78.63 -54.16
C GLU A 248 -22.57 77.60 -53.41
N GLU A 249 -21.35 78.09 -53.16
CA GLU A 249 -20.42 77.82 -52.07
C GLU A 249 -19.75 76.44 -51.93
N ASP A 250 -18.46 76.50 -52.25
CA ASP A 250 -17.35 75.62 -51.94
C ASP A 250 -17.30 75.28 -50.44
N PRO A 251 -17.40 74.00 -50.01
CA PRO A 251 -17.01 73.64 -48.67
C PRO A 251 -15.48 73.51 -48.60
N GLU A 252 -14.90 74.42 -47.82
CA GLU A 252 -13.49 74.58 -47.44
C GLU A 252 -12.70 73.26 -47.36
N GLU A 253 -11.51 73.27 -47.98
CA GLU A 253 -10.46 72.28 -47.78
C GLU A 253 -10.14 72.17 -46.28
N ILE A 254 -10.55 71.07 -45.64
CA ILE A 254 -10.03 70.75 -44.31
C ILE A 254 -8.57 70.32 -44.44
N GLU A 255 -7.72 71.23 -44.02
CA GLU A 255 -6.28 71.17 -43.91
C GLU A 255 -5.82 69.87 -43.21
N GLY A 256 -5.05 69.06 -43.96
CA GLY A 256 -4.37 67.91 -43.41
C GLY A 256 -3.28 68.33 -42.43
N VAL A 257 -3.46 68.00 -41.15
CA VAL A 257 -2.37 67.99 -40.17
C VAL A 257 -1.97 66.54 -39.90
N SER A 258 -0.82 66.17 -40.45
CA SER A 258 -0.04 65.03 -39.99
C SER A 258 0.70 65.46 -38.73
N GLU A 259 0.49 64.77 -37.61
CA GLU A 259 1.47 64.74 -36.53
C GLU A 259 1.57 63.32 -35.97
N ILE A 260 2.71 62.73 -36.29
CA ILE A 260 3.26 61.49 -35.79
C ILE A 260 4.14 61.94 -34.62
N ASP A 261 3.85 61.51 -33.38
CA ASP A 261 4.87 61.21 -32.37
C ASP A 261 4.23 60.70 -31.06
N SER A 262 4.43 59.41 -30.79
CA SER A 262 4.68 58.95 -29.42
C SER A 262 5.57 57.72 -29.47
N GLU A 263 6.83 58.07 -29.34
CA GLU A 263 8.00 57.33 -28.91
C GLU A 263 7.77 56.44 -27.67
N HIS A 264 8.60 55.38 -27.59
CA HIS A 264 8.97 54.54 -26.43
C HIS A 264 7.98 53.44 -26.00
N GLY A 265 8.36 52.16 -25.96
CA GLY A 265 9.64 51.50 -26.19
C GLY A 265 9.49 49.99 -25.93
N ASP A 266 10.16 49.19 -26.75
CA ASP A 266 10.25 47.74 -26.57
C ASP A 266 10.95 47.38 -25.25
N PRO A 267 10.47 46.39 -24.47
CA PRO A 267 11.34 45.68 -23.56
C PRO A 267 12.16 44.68 -24.38
N VAL A 268 13.32 45.15 -24.83
CA VAL A 268 14.63 44.53 -24.66
C VAL A 268 14.59 43.01 -24.45
N LEU A 269 14.81 42.27 -25.54
CA LEU A 269 15.56 41.01 -25.47
C LEU A 269 17.03 41.39 -25.27
N SER A 270 17.53 41.35 -24.03
CA SER A 270 18.97 41.42 -23.79
C SER A 270 19.56 40.01 -23.74
N PRO A 271 20.70 39.77 -24.41
CA PRO A 271 21.37 38.48 -24.50
C PRO A 271 22.50 38.35 -23.47
N TYR A 272 23.14 37.17 -23.48
CA TYR A 272 24.32 36.74 -22.70
C TYR A 272 23.97 36.25 -21.27
N HIS A 273 24.27 35.02 -20.83
CA HIS A 273 25.47 34.23 -21.05
C HIS A 273 25.20 32.71 -20.90
N SER A 274 25.69 31.91 -21.85
CA SER A 274 26.30 30.59 -21.57
C SER A 274 27.81 30.84 -21.30
N PRO A 275 28.66 29.91 -20.77
CA PRO A 275 28.57 28.44 -20.84
C PRO A 275 29.23 27.66 -19.65
N SER A 276 29.48 26.35 -19.88
CA SER A 276 30.27 25.38 -19.11
C SER A 276 29.57 24.72 -17.93
N GLY A 277 29.56 23.40 -17.73
CA GLY A 277 30.33 22.29 -18.29
C GLY A 277 30.32 21.14 -17.26
N SER A 278 30.75 19.95 -17.68
CA SER A 278 30.84 18.65 -16.93
C SER A 278 29.69 17.71 -17.28
N GLN A 279 29.84 16.74 -18.18
CA GLN A 279 30.65 15.50 -18.16
C GLN A 279 30.39 14.55 -16.98
N SER A 280 30.16 13.29 -17.37
CA SER A 280 30.13 12.00 -16.62
C SER A 280 28.73 11.39 -16.55
N SER A 281 28.51 10.09 -16.70
CA SER A 281 29.35 8.97 -17.13
C SER A 281 28.36 7.81 -17.35
N VAL A 282 28.23 7.32 -18.58
CA VAL A 282 27.48 6.07 -18.86
C VAL A 282 28.40 4.91 -18.46
N GLY A 283 28.21 4.42 -17.24
CA GLY A 283 28.85 3.23 -16.70
C GLY A 283 27.94 2.02 -16.89
N ASN A 284 28.41 1.12 -17.75
CA ASN A 284 27.90 -0.22 -18.01
C ASN A 284 27.98 -1.10 -16.75
N PHE A 285 26.95 -1.92 -16.49
CA PHE A 285 27.10 -3.20 -15.80
C PHE A 285 26.08 -4.20 -16.32
N ASP A 286 26.62 -5.21 -17.01
CA ASP A 286 26.08 -6.55 -17.19
C ASP A 286 25.93 -7.28 -15.83
N ASP A 287 25.24 -8.42 -15.89
CA ASP A 287 25.07 -9.51 -14.90
C ASP A 287 24.01 -9.33 -13.79
N PHE A 288 22.83 -9.94 -14.04
CA PHE A 288 22.18 -10.90 -13.14
C PHE A 288 21.38 -11.93 -13.95
#